data_AF-A0A2V2S8X8-F1
#
_entry.id   AF-A0A2V2S8X8-F1
#
_cell.length_a   1.000
_cell.length_b   1.000
_cell.length_c   1.000
_cell.angle_alpha   90.00
_cell.angle_beta   90.00
_cell.angle_gamma   90.00
#
_symmetry.space_group_name_H-M   'P 1'
#
loop_
_entity.id
_entity.type
_entity.pdbx_description
1 polymer ?
#
loop_
_entity_poly.entity_id
_entity_poly.type
_entity_poly.pdbx_seq_one_letter_code
_entity_poly.pdbx_strand_id
1 'polypeptide(L)' 'MNDFLSLALRPSVVKRALRYALVVGFILIAINHGAAILKAEVTAARLFQMALTAMVPYVVSTLSSVGALRSVANEKKST' A
#
# COMPACT_ATOMS: atom_id res chain seq x y z
N MET A 1 9.02 -12.43 -15.18
CA MET A 1 8.79 -11.86 -13.82
C MET A 1 9.39 -10.47 -13.63
N ASN A 2 10.51 -10.14 -14.28
CA ASN A 2 11.26 -8.89 -14.07
C ASN A 2 10.48 -7.59 -14.35
N ASP A 3 9.55 -7.59 -15.32
CA ASP A 3 8.73 -6.42 -15.62
C ASP A 3 7.81 -6.00 -14.48
N PHE A 4 7.35 -6.94 -13.65
CA PHE A 4 6.48 -6.59 -12.54
C PHE A 4 7.26 -5.84 -11.46
N LEU A 5 8.42 -6.38 -11.06
CA LEU A 5 9.30 -5.76 -10.08
C LEU A 5 9.82 -4.40 -10.56
N SER A 6 10.20 -4.29 -11.83
CA SER A 6 10.67 -3.00 -12.38
C SER A 6 9.57 -1.94 -12.36
N LEU A 7 8.33 -2.30 -12.70
CA LEU A 7 7.18 -1.40 -12.64
C LEU A 7 6.80 -1.06 -11.19
N ALA A 8 6.81 -2.05 -10.28
CA ALA A 8 6.49 -1.85 -8.86
C ALA A 8 7.48 -0.91 -8.17
N LEU A 9 8.77 -1.02 -8.51
CA LEU A 9 9.84 -0.18 -7.97
C LEU A 9 9.97 1.16 -8.69
N ARG A 10 9.12 1.48 -9.68
CA ARG A 10 9.13 2.81 -10.31
C ARG A 10 8.90 3.89 -9.25
N PRO A 11 9.68 4.98 -9.26
CA PRO A 11 9.52 6.06 -8.28
C PRO A 11 8.12 6.64 -8.20
N SER A 12 7.39 6.70 -9.33
CA SER A 12 5.99 7.17 -9.36
C SER A 12 5.03 6.23 -8.63
N VAL A 13 5.22 4.91 -8.78
CA VAL A 13 4.41 3.88 -8.12
C VAL A 13 4.71 3.87 -6.62
N VAL A 14 5.99 3.86 -6.24
CA VAL A 14 6.40 3.88 -4.83
C VAL A 14 5.93 5.14 -4.12
N LYS A 15 6.11 6.34 -4.71
CA LYS A 15 5.63 7.60 -4.11
C LYS A 15 4.12 7.60 -3.91
N ARG A 16 3.35 7.08 -4.88
CA ARG A 16 1.90 6.95 -4.75
C ARG A 16 1.53 5.98 -3.64
N ALA A 17 2.12 4.78 -3.65
CA ALA A 17 1.85 3.75 -2.66
C ALA A 17 2.19 4.21 -1.24
N LEU A 18 3.32 4.92 -1.05
CA LEU A 18 3.68 5.52 0.24
C LEU A 18 2.67 6.58 0.70
N ARG A 19 2.19 7.47 -0.20
CA ARG A 19 1.14 8.44 0.16
C ARG A 19 -0.14 7.76 0.63
N TYR A 20 -0.56 6.69 -0.05
CA TYR A 20 -1.73 5.91 0.35
C TYR A 20 -1.49 5.19 1.68
N ALA A 21 -0.30 4.61 1.88
CA ALA A 21 0.10 4.00 3.14
C ALA A 21 0.02 4.99 4.31
N LEU A 22 0.45 6.23 4.10
CA LEU A 22 0.40 7.26 5.13
C LEU A 22 -1.03 7.75 5.39
N VAL A 23 -1.77 8.16 4.36
CA VAL A 23 -3.11 8.76 4.54
C VAL A 23 -4.13 7.68 4.90
N VAL A 24 -4.28 6.67 4.05
CA VAL A 24 -5.29 5.62 4.25
C VAL A 24 -4.87 4.70 5.38
N GLY A 25 -3.58 4.35 5.48
CA GLY A 25 -3.09 3.50 6.57
C GLY A 25 -3.27 4.15 7.94
N PHE A 26 -3.05 5.47 8.07
CA PHE A 26 -3.34 6.18 9.32
C PHE A 26 -4.84 6.15 9.67
N ILE A 27 -5.72 6.40 8.71
CA ILE A 27 -7.18 6.30 8.92
C ILE A 27 -7.55 4.89 9.37
N LEU A 28 -7.02 3.85 8.70
CA LEU A 28 -7.28 2.45 9.06
C LEU A 28 -6.76 2.11 10.46
N ILE A 29 -5.57 2.59 10.84
CA ILE A 29 -5.05 2.39 12.20
C ILE A 29 -5.95 3.10 13.22
N ALA A 30 -6.40 4.32 12.94
CA ALA A 30 -7.26 5.07 13.85
C ALA A 30 -8.59 4.35 14.09
N ILE A 31 -9.25 3.83 13.05
CA ILE A 31 -10.53 3.13 13.21
C ILE A 31 -10.38 1.72 13.81
N ASN A 32 -9.30 0.99 13.50
CA ASN A 32 -9.13 -0.40 13.96
C ASN A 32 -8.43 -0.52 15.32
N HIS A 33 -7.53 0.43 15.62
CA HIS A 33 -6.67 0.38 16.80
C HIS A 33 -6.74 1.64 17.66
N GLY A 34 -7.53 2.65 17.31
CA GLY A 34 -7.64 3.89 18.08
C GLY A 34 -8.07 3.67 19.53
N ALA A 35 -9.04 2.79 19.78
CA ALA A 35 -9.47 2.48 21.15
C ALA A 35 -8.35 1.87 22.01
N ALA A 36 -7.51 1.01 21.41
CA ALA A 36 -6.35 0.41 22.07
C ALA A 36 -5.28 1.45 22.42
N ILE A 37 -5.05 2.40 21.50
CA ILE A 37 -4.09 3.50 21.68
C ILE A 37 -4.56 4.42 22.81
N LEU A 38 -5.84 4.79 22.83
CA LEU A 38 -6.41 5.65 23.88
C LEU A 38 -6.37 5.02 25.27
N LYS A 39 -6.48 3.68 25.34
CA LYS A 39 -6.37 2.92 26.59
C LYS A 39 -4.92 2.60 26.99
N ALA A 40 -3.93 3.05 26.23
CA ALA A 40 -2.51 2.70 26.39
C ALA A 40 -2.22 1.19 26.35
N GLU A 41 -3.11 0.40 25.76
CA GLU A 41 -2.98 -1.06 25.64
C GLU A 41 -2.24 -1.43 24.35
N VAL A 42 -1.03 -0.91 24.17
CA VAL A 42 -0.23 -1.15 22.96
C VAL A 42 0.77 -2.28 23.23
N THR A 43 0.38 -3.50 22.86
CA THR A 43 1.26 -4.68 22.91
C THR A 43 2.06 -4.82 21.61
N ALA A 44 3.14 -5.60 21.63
CA ALA A 44 3.92 -5.92 20.43
C ALA A 44 3.05 -6.55 19.32
N ALA A 45 2.08 -7.40 19.68
CA ALA A 45 1.12 -7.98 18.74
C ALA A 45 0.25 -6.90 18.07
N ARG A 46 -0.19 -5.89 18.82
CA ARG A 46 -0.97 -4.77 18.26
C ARG A 46 -0.13 -3.87 17.36
N LEU A 47 1.14 -3.63 17.70
CA LEU A 47 2.07 -2.91 16.81
C LEU A 47 2.25 -3.63 15.47
N PHE A 48 2.38 -4.96 15.50
CA PHE A 48 2.44 -5.76 14.28
C PHE A 48 1.16 -5.66 13.44
N GLN A 49 -0.02 -5.70 14.09
CA GLN A 49 -1.30 -5.48 13.40
C GLN A 49 -1.42 -4.08 12.78
N MET A 50 -0.96 -3.04 13.48
CA MET A 50 -0.92 -1.68 12.93
C MET A 50 0.02 -1.57 11.72
N ALA A 51 1.20 -2.20 11.79
CA ALA A 51 2.14 -2.24 10.68
C ALA A 51 1.53 -2.95 9.45
N LEU A 52 0.87 -4.11 9.65
CA LEU A 52 0.13 -4.79 8.59
C LEU A 52 -0.99 -3.90 8.02
N THR A 53 -1.72 -3.20 8.88
CA THR A 53 -2.80 -2.29 8.48
C THR A 53 -2.30 -1.18 7.57
N ALA A 54 -1.12 -0.60 7.84
CA ALA A 54 -0.49 0.38 6.97
C ALA A 54 0.08 -0.23 5.68
N MET A 55 0.50 -1.51 5.70
CA MET A 55 1.00 -2.20 4.51
C MET A 55 -0.10 -2.51 3.48
N VAL A 56 -1.33 -2.77 3.91
CA VAL A 56 -2.47 -3.06 3.00
C VAL A 56 -2.65 -1.98 1.91
N PRO A 57 -2.84 -0.68 2.24
CA PRO A 57 -3.00 0.36 1.23
C PRO A 57 -1.76 0.57 0.34
N TYR A 58 -0.55 0.30 0.84
CA TYR A 58 0.67 0.30 0.02
C TYR A 58 0.61 -0.78 -1.06
N VAL A 59 0.31 -2.02 -0.65
CA VAL A 59 0.27 -3.19 -1.55
C VAL A 59 -0.81 -3.00 -2.60
N VAL A 60 -2.04 -2.65 -2.19
CA VAL A 60 -3.15 -2.44 -3.13
C VAL A 60 -2.82 -1.33 -4.14
N SER A 61 -2.29 -0.19 -3.68
CA SER A 61 -1.88 0.90 -4.58
C SER A 61 -0.80 0.46 -5.57
N THR A 62 0.15 -0.37 -5.14
CA THR A 62 1.22 -0.89 -6.00
C THR A 62 0.67 -1.87 -7.04
N LEU A 63 -0.10 -2.87 -6.62
CA LEU A 63 -0.71 -3.87 -7.51
C LEU A 63 -1.59 -3.22 -8.58
N SER A 64 -2.46 -2.29 -8.18
CA SER A 64 -3.32 -1.57 -9.12
C SER A 64 -2.52 -0.72 -10.10
N SER A 65 -1.46 -0.03 -9.64
CA SER A 65 -0.63 0.80 -10.52
C SER A 65 0.15 -0.04 -11.54
N VAL A 66 0.73 -1.17 -11.12
CA VAL A 66 1.45 -2.07 -12.03
C VAL A 66 0.50 -2.72 -13.03
N GLY A 67 -0.69 -3.15 -12.59
CA GLY A 67 -1.73 -3.68 -13.47
C GLY A 67 -2.12 -2.69 -14.57
N ALA A 68 -2.38 -1.43 -14.20
CA ALA A 68 -2.74 -0.38 -15.15
C ALA A 68 -1.58 -0.03 -16.12
N LEU A 69 -0.34 0.02 -15.63
CA LEU A 69 0.82 0.26 -16.51
C LEU A 69 1.03 -0.86 -17.52
N ARG A 70 0.74 -2.11 -17.13
CA ARG A 70 0.81 -3.26 -18.03
C ARG A 70 -0.31 -3.28 -19.07
N SER A 71 -1.54 -2.93 -18.70
CA SER A 71 -2.65 -2.87 -19.65
C SER A 71 -2.37 -1.84 -20.76
N VAL A 72 -1.93 -0.63 -20.37
CA VAL A 72 -1.56 0.42 -21.33
C VAL A 72 -0.38 0.01 -22.23
N ALA A 73 0.62 -0.69 -21.67
CA ALA A 73 1.75 -1.18 -22.46
C ALA A 73 1.36 -2.27 -23.47
N ASN A 74 0.36 -3.09 -23.15
CA ASN A 74 -0.13 -4.13 -24.04
C ASN A 74 -0.99 -3.54 -25.17
N GLU A 75 -1.85 -2.55 -24.88
CA GLU A 75 -2.65 -1.85 -25.90
C GLU A 75 -1.78 -1.22 -27.00
N LYS A 76 -0.66 -0.59 -26.60
CA LYS A 76 0.30 0.02 -27.56
C LYS A 76 1.05 -0.98 -28.45
N LYS A 77 1.09 -2.27 -28.08
CA LYS A 77 1.73 -3.30 -28.92
C LYS A 77 0.78 -3.89 -29.96
N SER A 78 -0.53 -3.67 -29.82
CA SER A 78 -1.56 -4.17 -30.72
C SER A 78 -2.00 -3.15 -31.78
N THR A 79 -1.41 -1.96 -31.78
CA THR A 79 -1.61 -0.87 -32.76
C THR A 79 -0.35 -0.65 -33.58
#